data_AF-C3YY73-F1
#
_entry.id   AF-C3YY73-F1
#
_cell.length_a   1.000
_cell.length_b   1.000
_cell.length_c   1.000
_cell.angle_alpha   90.00
_cell.angle_beta   90.00
_cell.angle_gamma   90.00
#
_symmetry.space_group_name_H-M   'P 1'
#
loop_
_entity.id
_entity.type
_entity.pdbx_description
1 polymer ?
#
loop_
_entity_poly.entity_id
_entity_poly.type
_entity_poly.pdbx_seq_one_letter_code
_entity_poly.pdbx_strand_id
1 'polypeptide(L)' 'MIVGVAVLVTAMLRAVLAAETAYLEVILFESTPPHGDGFTTYTYDLQGHFSAAGATTSAEGDIIQV' A
#
# COMPACT_ATOMS: atom_id res chain seq x y z
N MET A 1 -32.95 -16.16 6.73
CA MET A 1 -32.93 -14.70 6.50
C MET A 1 -31.86 -14.00 7.34
N ILE A 2 -31.89 -14.13 8.68
CA ILE A 2 -30.96 -13.44 9.60
C ILE A 2 -29.48 -13.81 9.37
N VAL A 3 -29.18 -15.10 9.18
CA VAL A 3 -27.79 -15.57 8.93
C VAL A 3 -27.21 -14.98 7.65
N GLY A 4 -27.98 -14.93 6.57
CA GLY A 4 -27.53 -14.34 5.29
C GLY A 4 -27.23 -12.85 5.39
N VAL A 5 -28.07 -12.11 6.14
CA VAL A 5 -27.85 -10.68 6.41
C VAL A 5 -26.56 -10.47 7.22
N ALA A 6 -26.32 -11.29 8.26
CA ALA A 6 -25.09 -11.19 9.05
C ALA A 6 -23.82 -11.47 8.23
N VAL A 7 -23.85 -12.46 7.34
CA VAL A 7 -22.74 -12.76 6.42
C VAL A 7 -22.49 -11.60 5.45
N LEU A 8 -23.55 -11.00 4.92
CA LEU A 8 -23.40 -9.84 4.03
C LEU A 8 -22.78 -8.63 4.74
N VAL A 9 -23.27 -8.31 5.94
CA VAL A 9 -22.74 -7.17 6.74
C VAL A 9 -21.27 -7.36 7.08
N THR A 10 -20.88 -8.57 7.50
CA THR A 10 -19.47 -8.87 7.82
C THR A 10 -18.56 -8.82 6.59
N ALA A 11 -19.04 -9.25 5.42
CA ALA A 11 -18.28 -9.15 4.17
C ALA A 11 -18.09 -7.68 3.74
N MET A 12 -19.15 -6.86 3.83
CA MET A 12 -19.09 -5.43 3.50
C MET A 12 -18.14 -4.68 4.42
N LEU A 13 -18.18 -4.95 5.74
CA LEU A 13 -17.28 -4.31 6.69
C LEU A 13 -15.81 -4.66 6.39
N ARG A 14 -15.52 -5.93 6.04
CA ARG A 14 -14.17 -6.33 5.61
C ARG A 14 -13.72 -5.62 4.34
N ALA A 15 -14.62 -5.46 3.37
CA ALA A 15 -14.32 -4.75 2.13
C ALA A 15 -14.02 -3.26 2.38
N VAL A 16 -14.78 -2.61 3.26
CA VAL A 16 -14.53 -1.22 3.67
C VAL A 16 -13.18 -1.09 4.36
N LEU A 17 -12.89 -1.94 5.35
CA LEU A 17 -11.61 -1.91 6.05
C LEU A 17 -10.43 -2.18 5.10
N ALA A 18 -10.58 -3.11 4.15
CA ALA A 18 -9.55 -3.37 3.14
C ALA A 18 -9.34 -2.20 2.17
N ALA A 19 -10.39 -1.43 1.87
CA ALA A 19 -10.30 -0.25 1.02
C ALA A 19 -9.59 0.93 1.71
N GLU A 20 -9.56 0.94 3.04
CA GLU A 20 -8.87 1.99 3.82
C GLU A 20 -7.40 1.67 4.07
N THR A 21 -6.99 0.40 4.00
CA THR A 21 -5.58 0.01 4.17
C THR A 21 -4.73 0.48 2.99
N ALA A 22 -3.67 1.24 3.29
CA ALA A 22 -2.62 1.58 2.34
C ALA A 22 -1.43 0.64 2.55
N TYR A 23 -0.99 -0.04 1.49
CA TYR A 23 0.26 -0.79 1.47
C TYR A 23 1.36 0.11 0.92
N LEU A 24 2.50 0.15 1.60
CA LEU A 24 3.64 0.96 1.23
C LEU A 24 4.87 0.07 1.06
N GLU A 25 5.55 0.22 -0.06
CA GLU A 25 6.85 -0.38 -0.32
C GLU A 25 7.89 0.74 -0.38
N VAL A 26 8.86 0.73 0.55
CA VAL A 26 9.97 1.67 0.54
C VAL A 26 11.18 0.98 -0.07
N ILE A 27 11.67 1.51 -1.18
CA ILE A 27 12.76 0.92 -1.96
C ILE A 27 14.03 1.73 -1.75
N LEU A 28 15.04 1.10 -1.14
CA LEU A 28 16.42 1.60 -1.17
C LEU A 28 17.11 0.91 -2.35
N PHE A 29 17.79 1.68 -3.21
CA PHE A 29 18.48 1.13 -4.38
C PHE A 29 19.92 1.64 -4.49
N GLU A 30 20.81 0.75 -4.92
CA GLU A 30 22.22 1.03 -5.21
C GLU A 30 22.55 0.60 -6.65
N SER A 31 23.20 1.46 -7.43
CA SER A 31 23.63 1.14 -8.79
C SER A 31 24.81 0.15 -8.79
N THR A 32 24.78 -0.89 -9.62
CA THR A 32 25.88 -1.86 -9.71
C THR A 32 27.02 -1.39 -10.64
N PRO A 33 28.28 -1.32 -10.17
CA PRO A 33 29.44 -1.05 -11.03
C PRO A 33 29.76 -2.24 -11.96
N PRO A 34 30.49 -2.05 -13.09
CA PRO A 34 31.07 -0.80 -13.59
C PRO A 34 30.20 -0.08 -14.63
N HIS A 35 29.03 -0.63 -14.98
CA HIS A 35 28.25 -0.16 -16.13
C HIS A 35 26.77 0.13 -15.86
N GLY A 36 26.29 0.18 -14.60
CA GLY A 36 24.95 0.71 -14.32
C GLY A 36 23.80 -0.07 -14.97
N ASP A 37 24.06 -1.31 -15.40
CA ASP A 37 23.08 -2.18 -16.07
C ASP A 37 22.07 -2.79 -15.09
N GLY A 38 22.16 -2.46 -13.80
CA GLY A 38 21.25 -2.95 -12.78
C GLY A 38 21.31 -2.17 -11.46
N PHE A 39 20.31 -2.46 -10.64
CA PHE A 39 20.21 -1.97 -9.27
C PHE A 39 20.14 -3.15 -8.31
N THR A 40 20.83 -3.03 -7.17
CA THR A 40 20.51 -3.85 -6.01
C THR A 40 19.47 -3.10 -5.20
N THR A 41 18.33 -3.74 -4.90
CA THR A 41 17.22 -3.13 -4.18
C THR A 41 16.97 -3.81 -2.85
N TYR A 42 16.67 -3.01 -1.83
CA TYR A 42 16.23 -3.46 -0.52
C TYR A 42 14.84 -2.87 -0.26
N THR A 43 13.83 -3.74 -0.18
CA THR A 43 12.43 -3.34 0.03
C THR A 43 12.05 -3.47 1.49
N TYR A 44 11.38 -2.45 2.00
CA TYR A 44 10.77 -2.44 3.32
C TYR A 44 9.26 -2.30 3.16
N ASP A 45 8.52 -3.24 3.72
CA ASP A 45 7.06 -3.27 3.65
C ASP A 45 6.44 -2.61 4.88
N LEU A 46 5.51 -1.68 4.66
CA LEU A 46 4.75 -1.02 5.71
C LEU A 46 3.26 -0.98 5.37
N GLN A 47 2.45 -0.74 6.40
CA GLN A 47 1.02 -0.52 6.26
C GLN A 47 0.62 0.79 6.93
N GLY A 48 -0.29 1.50 6.29
CA GLY A 48 -0.93 2.71 6.79
C GLY A 48 -2.42 2.70 6.44
N HIS A 49 -3.05 3.87 6.54
CA HIS A 49 -4.44 4.06 6.16
C HIS A 49 -4.55 5.27 5.23
N PHE A 50 -5.40 5.16 4.21
CA PHE A 50 -5.77 6.32 3.40
C PHE A 50 -6.58 7.29 4.24
N SER A 51 -6.22 8.58 4.18
CA SER A 51 -7.00 9.64 4.78
C SER A 51 -8.23 9.94 3.93
N ALA A 52 -9.38 10.15 4.56
CA ALA A 52 -10.61 10.58 3.90
C ALA A 52 -10.51 12.00 3.27
N ALA A 53 -9.47 12.77 3.58
CA ALA A 53 -9.23 14.09 3.00
C ALA A 53 -8.63 14.04 1.58
N GLY A 54 -8.11 12.89 1.15
CA GLY A 54 -7.45 12.69 -0.14
C GLY A 54 -8.12 11.62 -1.00
N ALA A 55 -7.57 11.39 -2.19
CA ALA A 55 -8.01 10.30 -3.06
C ALA A 55 -7.41 8.96 -2.61
N THR A 56 -8.24 7.92 -2.53
CA THR A 56 -7.81 6.53 -2.29
C THR A 56 -7.30 5.92 -3.59
N THR A 57 -6.08 6.30 -3.99
CA THR A 57 -5.44 5.81 -5.22
C THR A 57 -3.95 5.55 -4.98
N SER A 58 -3.34 4.71 -5.81
CA SER A 58 -1.91 4.44 -5.74
C SER A 58 -1.09 5.66 -6.13
N ALA A 59 0.09 5.79 -5.55
CA ALA A 59 1.10 6.78 -5.95
C ALA A 59 2.50 6.19 -5.81
N GLU A 60 3.43 6.68 -6.61
CA GLU A 60 4.85 6.31 -6.63
C GLU A 60 5.69 7.58 -6.80
N GLY A 61 6.89 7.60 -6.20
CA GLY A 61 7.86 8.68 -6.38
C GLY A 61 8.95 8.67 -5.31
N ASP A 62 9.91 9.60 -5.45
CA ASP A 62 10.98 9.79 -4.47
C ASP A 62 10.43 10.30 -3.13
N ILE A 63 10.94 9.74 -2.03
CA ILE A 63 10.58 10.15 -0.68
C ILE A 63 11.35 11.43 -0.32
N ILE A 64 10.63 12.53 -0.13
CA ILE A 64 11.17 13.82 0.32
C ILE A 64 10.59 14.15 1.69
N GLN A 65 11.45 14.29 2.70
CA GLN A 65 11.03 14.78 4.02
C GLN A 65 10.91 16.31 3.98
N VAL A 66 9.73 16.83 4.34
CA VAL A 66 9.38 18.26 4.33
C VAL A 66 9.16 18.83 5.72
#